data_AF-A0A0N6ZXS3-F1
#
_entry.id   AF-A0A0N6ZXS3-F1
#
_cell.length_a   1.000
_cell.length_b   1.000
_cell.length_c   1.000
_cell.angle_alpha   90.00
_cell.angle_beta   90.00
_cell.angle_gamma   90.00
#
_symmetry.space_group_name_H-M   'P 1'
#
loop_
_entity.id
_entity.type
_entity.pdbx_description
1 polymer ?
#
loop_
_entity_poly.entity_id
_entity_poly.type
_entity_poly.pdbx_seq_one_letter_code
_entity_poly.pdbx_strand_id
1 'polypeptide(L)'
;MINAAYALYDIFLEWREAAAAGVVANDARGWNADPMVATTKMLETSALLTAIDRALSEMEADGLNVYVSRESFPQWGRMAANAGTTWGQQSDPGAAFPSAAMGQLQMLGTLIEATKGRIAPGGLDRLSAVVDEAIGLLEEDQTISAELRYYLVKLVREIRDAMEDETLAGGFDYASAAERLWVAMQAAAGQADEERSPRWRDAAAKLIVPAVTGAITHAATLGYDGVAAALGQLGQ
;
A
#
# COMPACT_ATOMS: atom_id res chain seq x y z
N MET A 1 2.23 5.11 3.86
CA MET A 1 1.87 3.68 3.75
C MET A 1 2.58 2.87 4.84
N ILE A 2 1.88 1.96 5.52
CA ILE A 2 2.48 1.03 6.51
C ILE A 2 3.40 0.05 5.78
N ASN A 3 4.58 -0.20 6.35
CA ASN A 3 5.49 -1.22 5.85
C ASN A 3 4.98 -2.61 6.23
N ALA A 4 4.48 -3.37 5.25
CA ALA A 4 3.85 -4.65 5.52
C ALA A 4 4.78 -5.68 6.17
N ALA A 5 6.09 -5.63 5.87
CA ALA A 5 7.06 -6.54 6.46
C ALA A 5 7.32 -6.22 7.94
N TYR A 6 7.41 -4.94 8.33
CA TYR A 6 7.51 -4.57 9.75
C TYR A 6 6.22 -4.86 10.52
N ALA A 7 5.05 -4.54 9.94
CA ALA A 7 3.78 -4.85 10.60
C ALA A 7 3.60 -6.36 10.84
N LEU A 8 3.97 -7.19 9.85
CA LEU A 8 3.93 -8.64 10.01
C LEU A 8 4.98 -9.14 11.02
N TYR A 9 6.16 -8.51 11.05
CA TYR A 9 7.20 -8.81 12.04
C TYR A 9 6.70 -8.58 13.46
N ASP A 10 6.02 -7.45 13.71
CA ASP A 10 5.51 -7.11 15.03
C ASP A 10 4.44 -8.12 15.50
N ILE A 11 3.54 -8.54 14.60
CA ILE A 11 2.55 -9.60 14.91
C ILE A 11 3.26 -10.92 15.27
N PHE A 12 4.26 -11.33 14.49
CA PHE A 12 5.01 -12.56 14.77
C PHE A 12 5.85 -12.46 16.04
N LEU A 13 6.39 -11.28 16.35
CA LEU A 13 7.13 -11.03 17.57
C LEU A 13 6.23 -11.19 18.79
N GLU A 14 5.03 -10.60 18.76
CA GLU A 14 4.03 -10.76 19.83
C GLU A 14 3.68 -12.24 20.05
N TRP A 15 3.40 -12.99 18.98
CA TRP A 15 3.09 -14.41 19.09
C TRP A 15 4.27 -15.24 19.58
N ARG A 16 5.50 -14.88 19.19
CA ARG A 16 6.73 -15.51 19.65
C ARG A 16 6.95 -15.26 21.15
N GLU A 17 6.71 -14.05 21.62
CA GLU A 17 6.80 -13.68 23.04
C GLU A 17 5.76 -14.44 23.88
N ALA A 18 4.53 -14.55 23.39
CA ALA A 18 3.49 -15.36 24.04
C ALA A 18 3.89 -16.84 24.11
N ALA A 19 4.42 -17.41 23.01
CA ALA A 19 4.92 -18.78 23.01
C ALA A 19 6.09 -18.98 24.00
N ALA A 20 6.98 -17.99 24.13
CA ALA A 20 8.09 -18.02 25.09
C ALA A 20 7.61 -17.95 26.54
N ALA A 21 6.47 -17.29 26.79
CA ALA A 21 5.77 -17.30 28.07
C ALA A 21 4.97 -18.61 28.33
N GLY A 22 5.02 -19.58 27.41
CA GLY A 22 4.33 -20.86 27.53
C GLY A 22 2.85 -20.83 27.14
N VAL A 23 2.39 -19.76 26.49
CA VAL A 23 1.03 -19.63 26.01
C VAL A 23 0.83 -20.53 24.79
N VAL A 24 -0.26 -21.29 24.77
CA VAL A 24 -0.64 -22.14 23.64
C VAL A 24 -1.07 -21.30 22.42
N ALA A 25 -0.92 -21.86 21.23
CA ALA A 25 -1.07 -21.12 19.97
C ALA A 25 -2.47 -20.50 19.75
N ASN A 26 -3.54 -21.09 20.28
CA ASN A 26 -4.89 -20.52 20.23
C ASN A 26 -5.02 -19.28 21.14
N ASP A 27 -4.53 -19.35 22.38
CA ASP A 27 -4.57 -18.25 23.35
C ASP A 27 -3.67 -17.10 22.91
N ALA A 28 -2.45 -17.40 22.44
CA ALA A 28 -1.49 -16.41 21.95
C ALA A 28 -2.06 -15.58 20.78
N ARG A 29 -3.02 -16.13 20.04
CA ARG A 29 -3.69 -15.50 18.90
C ARG A 29 -5.10 -15.01 19.23
N GLY A 30 -5.51 -15.10 20.50
CA GLY A 30 -6.78 -14.56 21.01
C GLY A 30 -8.01 -15.43 20.74
N TRP A 31 -7.88 -16.63 20.16
CA TRP A 31 -9.02 -17.45 19.73
C TRP A 31 -9.96 -17.88 20.86
N ASN A 32 -9.45 -18.03 22.09
CA ASN A 32 -10.29 -18.37 23.24
C ASN A 32 -10.80 -17.16 24.02
N ALA A 33 -10.13 -16.00 23.90
CA ALA A 33 -10.48 -14.79 24.64
C ALA A 33 -11.50 -13.94 23.88
N ASP A 34 -11.21 -13.66 22.60
CA ASP A 34 -12.08 -12.90 21.71
C ASP A 34 -11.91 -13.41 20.27
N PRO A 35 -12.79 -14.34 19.81
CA PRO A 35 -12.72 -14.89 18.47
C PRO A 35 -12.85 -13.85 17.35
N MET A 36 -13.53 -12.72 17.60
CA MET A 36 -13.72 -11.68 16.59
C MET A 36 -12.43 -10.89 16.37
N VAL A 37 -11.75 -10.53 17.47
CA VAL A 37 -10.43 -9.89 17.41
C VAL A 37 -9.41 -10.85 16.79
N ALA A 38 -9.42 -12.12 17.18
CA ALA A 38 -8.55 -13.14 16.59
C ALA A 38 -8.75 -13.30 15.08
N THR A 39 -10.01 -13.34 14.63
CA THR A 39 -10.37 -13.39 13.20
C THR A 39 -9.85 -12.16 12.46
N THR A 40 -10.07 -10.97 13.01
CA THR A 40 -9.59 -9.70 12.43
C THR A 40 -8.07 -9.69 12.28
N LYS A 41 -7.34 -10.11 13.32
CA LYS A 41 -5.87 -10.19 13.31
C LYS A 41 -5.33 -11.19 12.29
N MET A 42 -6.02 -12.31 12.08
CA MET A 42 -5.66 -13.29 11.04
C MET A 42 -5.93 -12.78 9.63
N LEU A 43 -7.03 -12.04 9.42
CA LEU A 43 -7.30 -11.37 8.15
C LEU A 43 -6.25 -10.29 7.86
N GLU A 44 -5.88 -9.49 8.86
CA GLU A 44 -4.80 -8.52 8.76
C GLU A 44 -3.47 -9.19 8.39
N THR A 45 -3.10 -10.26 9.08
CA THR A 45 -1.89 -11.05 8.79
C THR A 45 -1.87 -11.54 7.32
N SER A 46 -3.01 -11.99 6.82
CA SER A 46 -3.15 -12.47 5.43
C SER A 46 -3.05 -11.33 4.40
N ALA A 47 -3.63 -10.16 4.72
CA ALA A 47 -3.50 -8.96 3.92
C ALA A 47 -2.06 -8.46 3.86
N LEU A 48 -1.33 -8.50 4.98
CA LEU A 48 0.09 -8.16 5.05
C LEU A 48 0.95 -9.10 4.21
N LEU A 49 0.70 -10.41 4.24
CA LEU A 49 1.37 -11.37 3.35
C LEU A 49 1.11 -11.07 1.87
N THR A 50 -0.13 -10.72 1.52
CA THR A 50 -0.47 -10.35 0.13
C THR A 50 0.25 -9.07 -0.29
N ALA A 51 0.35 -8.09 0.61
CA ALA A 51 1.08 -6.85 0.37
C ALA A 51 2.59 -7.08 0.20
N ILE A 52 3.17 -8.01 0.97
CA ILE A 52 4.57 -8.43 0.80
C ILE A 52 4.79 -9.10 -0.56
N ASP A 53 3.93 -10.02 -0.97
CA ASP A 53 4.03 -10.70 -2.28
C ASP A 53 3.98 -9.71 -3.46
N ARG A 54 3.10 -8.71 -3.37
CA ARG A 54 3.03 -7.60 -4.32
C ARG A 54 4.32 -6.77 -4.31
N ALA A 55 4.81 -6.35 -3.14
CA ALA A 55 6.03 -5.56 -3.03
C ALA A 55 7.24 -6.31 -3.61
N LEU A 56 7.36 -7.62 -3.38
CA LEU A 56 8.39 -8.45 -3.99
C LEU A 56 8.25 -8.49 -5.51
N SER A 57 7.04 -8.61 -6.04
CA SER A 57 6.78 -8.60 -7.50
C SER A 57 7.16 -7.27 -8.14
N GLU A 58 6.89 -6.16 -7.46
CA GLU A 58 7.28 -4.82 -7.89
C GLU A 58 8.81 -4.67 -7.90
N MET A 59 9.48 -5.09 -6.82
CA MET A 59 10.94 -5.09 -6.76
C MET A 59 11.59 -5.96 -7.85
N GLU A 60 11.01 -7.11 -8.19
CA GLU A 60 11.48 -7.95 -9.30
C GLU A 60 11.32 -7.26 -10.65
N ALA A 61 10.19 -6.58 -10.87
CA ALA A 61 9.96 -5.79 -12.08
C ALA A 61 10.98 -4.65 -12.22
N ASP A 62 11.44 -4.09 -11.10
CA ASP A 62 12.50 -3.09 -11.03
C ASP A 62 13.93 -3.69 -11.14
N GLY A 63 14.04 -5.00 -11.36
CA GLY A 63 15.32 -5.70 -11.52
C GLY A 63 16.08 -5.93 -10.20
N LEU A 64 15.44 -5.73 -9.05
CA LEU A 64 16.03 -6.07 -7.75
C LEU A 64 16.00 -7.58 -7.54
N ASN A 65 17.10 -8.12 -7.03
CA ASN A 65 17.17 -9.51 -6.65
C ASN A 65 16.53 -9.72 -5.27
N VAL A 66 15.32 -10.27 -5.27
CA VAL A 66 14.57 -10.62 -4.05
C VAL A 66 14.43 -12.14 -3.85
N TYR A 67 15.30 -12.93 -4.49
CA TYR A 67 15.25 -14.40 -4.46
C TYR A 67 15.15 -14.98 -3.04
N VAL A 68 15.96 -14.47 -2.11
CA VAL A 68 15.96 -14.95 -0.72
C VAL A 68 14.62 -14.67 -0.02
N SER A 69 14.03 -13.50 -0.26
CA SER A 69 12.72 -13.14 0.29
C SER A 69 11.61 -14.01 -0.32
N ARG A 70 11.68 -14.33 -1.62
CA ARG A 70 10.76 -15.26 -2.28
C ARG A 70 10.84 -16.66 -1.71
N GLU A 71 12.04 -17.16 -1.47
CA GLU A 71 12.25 -18.48 -0.86
C GLU A 71 11.69 -18.53 0.57
N SER A 72 11.76 -17.41 1.30
CA SER A 72 11.30 -17.30 2.68
C SER A 72 9.78 -17.09 2.80
N PHE A 73 9.12 -16.63 1.74
CA PHE A 73 7.69 -16.29 1.76
C PHE A 73 6.77 -17.46 2.20
N PRO A 74 6.94 -18.71 1.70
CA PRO A 74 6.15 -19.84 2.19
C PRO A 74 6.33 -20.11 3.69
N GLN A 75 7.51 -19.82 4.25
CA GLN A 75 7.76 -19.99 5.67
C GLN A 75 6.95 -19.00 6.51
N TRP A 76 6.87 -17.73 6.10
CA TRP A 76 6.02 -16.73 6.76
C TRP A 76 4.54 -17.12 6.69
N GLY A 77 4.08 -17.66 5.55
CA GLY A 77 2.73 -18.21 5.43
C GLY A 77 2.45 -19.36 6.40
N ARG A 78 3.42 -20.26 6.60
CA ARG A 78 3.32 -21.34 7.59
C ARG A 78 3.28 -20.81 9.03
N MET A 79 4.10 -19.80 9.36
CA MET A 79 4.09 -19.15 10.67
C MET A 79 2.73 -18.50 10.97
N ALA A 80 2.15 -17.82 9.97
CA ALA A 80 0.82 -17.22 10.05
C ALA A 80 -0.27 -18.27 10.31
N ALA A 81 -0.29 -19.33 9.49
CA ALA A 81 -1.28 -20.40 9.58
C ALA A 81 -1.04 -21.39 10.73
N ASN A 82 0.03 -21.21 11.53
CA ASN A 82 0.49 -22.17 12.53
C ASN A 82 0.69 -23.59 11.94
N ALA A 83 1.07 -23.67 10.66
CA ALA A 83 1.07 -24.90 9.89
C ALA A 83 2.17 -25.87 10.36
N GLY A 84 1.82 -27.14 10.50
CA GLY A 84 2.74 -28.18 11.00
C GLY A 84 2.81 -28.27 12.52
N THR A 85 1.98 -27.53 13.25
CA THR A 85 1.86 -27.61 14.71
C THR A 85 0.40 -27.70 15.14
N THR A 86 0.15 -28.11 16.39
CA THR A 86 -1.20 -28.22 16.95
C THR A 86 -1.58 -26.93 17.67
N TRP A 87 -2.74 -26.37 17.35
CA TRP A 87 -3.24 -25.12 17.95
C TRP A 87 -3.41 -25.16 19.48
N GLY A 88 -3.71 -26.33 20.04
CA GLY A 88 -3.89 -26.55 21.47
C GLY A 88 -2.64 -27.00 22.22
N GLN A 89 -1.46 -26.94 21.61
CA GLN A 89 -0.20 -27.32 22.25
C GLN A 89 0.75 -26.14 22.33
N GLN A 90 1.59 -26.15 23.37
CA GLN A 90 2.69 -25.22 23.47
C GLN A 90 3.67 -25.53 22.34
N SER A 91 4.02 -24.51 21.58
CA SER A 91 5.00 -24.63 20.50
C SER A 91 6.35 -24.12 21.00
N ASP A 92 7.45 -24.76 20.60
CA ASP A 92 8.77 -24.19 20.79
C ASP A 92 8.85 -22.87 19.99
N PRO A 93 9.12 -21.72 20.63
CA PRO A 93 9.21 -20.43 19.94
C PRO A 93 10.28 -20.43 18.84
N GLY A 94 11.37 -21.18 19.02
CA GLY A 94 12.44 -21.29 18.02
C GLY A 94 12.01 -22.04 16.77
N ALA A 95 11.16 -23.07 16.92
CA ALA A 95 10.58 -23.81 15.81
C ALA A 95 9.40 -23.07 15.14
N ALA A 96 8.51 -22.46 15.93
CA ALA A 96 7.34 -21.75 15.43
C ALA A 96 7.68 -20.41 14.77
N PHE A 97 8.69 -19.71 15.30
CA PHE A 97 9.16 -18.41 14.80
C PHE A 97 10.69 -18.38 14.70
N PRO A 98 11.28 -19.07 13.72
CA PRO A 98 12.73 -19.15 13.59
C PRO A 98 13.38 -17.77 13.42
N SER A 99 14.45 -17.50 14.18
CA SER A 99 15.14 -16.19 14.15
C SER A 99 15.60 -15.79 12.75
N ALA A 100 15.97 -16.76 11.90
CA ALA A 100 16.34 -16.50 10.51
C ALA A 100 15.17 -15.94 9.69
N ALA A 101 13.98 -16.55 9.81
CA ALA A 101 12.77 -16.10 9.11
C ALA A 101 12.32 -14.71 9.59
N MET A 102 12.42 -14.45 10.90
CA MET A 102 12.15 -13.13 11.49
C MET A 102 13.15 -12.07 11.01
N GLY A 103 14.44 -12.40 10.97
CA GLY A 103 15.49 -11.50 10.48
C GLY A 103 15.36 -11.17 8.99
N GLN A 104 14.95 -12.14 8.17
CA GLN A 104 14.67 -11.91 6.74
C GLN A 104 13.48 -10.96 6.55
N LEU A 105 12.44 -11.08 7.36
CA LEU A 105 11.28 -10.19 7.31
C LEU A 105 11.67 -8.75 7.70
N GLN A 106 12.51 -8.59 8.73
CA GLN A 106 13.03 -7.28 9.14
C GLN A 106 13.93 -6.64 8.06
N MET A 107 14.80 -7.45 7.42
CA MET A 107 15.64 -7.01 6.31
C MET A 107 14.80 -6.59 5.10
N LEU A 108 13.75 -7.34 4.78
CA LEU A 108 12.79 -6.96 3.74
C LEU A 108 12.09 -5.64 4.10
N GLY A 109 11.71 -5.44 5.36
CA GLY A 109 11.18 -4.15 5.83
C GLY A 109 12.14 -2.99 5.54
N THR A 110 13.43 -3.17 5.83
CA THR A 110 14.46 -2.16 5.51
C THR A 110 14.58 -1.92 4.00
N LEU A 111 14.55 -2.98 3.20
CA LEU A 111 14.62 -2.88 1.75
C LEU A 111 13.40 -2.13 1.18
N ILE A 112 12.18 -2.47 1.64
CA ILE A 112 10.95 -1.77 1.26
C ILE A 112 11.06 -0.28 1.54
N GLU A 113 11.51 0.12 2.75
CA GLU A 113 11.73 1.54 3.07
C GLU A 113 12.77 2.18 2.12
N ALA A 114 13.88 1.51 1.87
CA ALA A 114 14.94 2.02 1.00
C ALA A 114 14.54 2.12 -0.48
N THR A 115 13.47 1.42 -0.87
CA THR A 115 12.90 1.48 -2.22
C THR A 115 11.67 2.37 -2.32
N LYS A 116 11.12 2.86 -1.21
CA LYS A 116 10.00 3.83 -1.24
C LYS A 116 10.44 5.08 -2.01
N GLY A 117 9.58 5.54 -2.90
CA GLY A 117 9.85 6.71 -3.75
C GLY A 117 10.70 6.40 -4.99
N ARG A 118 11.11 5.14 -5.23
CA ARG A 118 11.67 4.77 -6.53
C ARG A 118 10.56 4.75 -7.57
N ILE A 119 10.69 5.62 -8.55
CA ILE A 119 9.78 5.67 -9.69
C ILE A 119 10.24 4.61 -10.69
N ALA A 120 9.30 3.79 -11.15
CA ALA A 120 9.54 2.82 -12.20
C ALA A 120 10.17 3.50 -13.43
N PRO A 121 11.00 2.81 -14.23
CA PRO A 121 11.53 3.38 -15.47
C PRO A 121 10.40 3.94 -16.37
N GLY A 122 10.50 5.22 -16.73
CA GLY A 122 9.46 5.96 -17.49
C GLY A 122 8.24 6.40 -16.66
N GLY A 123 8.25 6.18 -15.36
CA GLY A 123 7.18 6.58 -14.45
C GLY A 123 7.08 8.10 -14.25
N LEU A 124 8.22 8.81 -14.28
CA LEU A 124 8.25 10.27 -14.25
C LEU A 124 7.60 10.85 -15.49
N ASP A 125 7.90 10.32 -16.67
CA ASP A 125 7.31 10.76 -17.94
C ASP A 125 5.79 10.57 -17.94
N ARG A 126 5.31 9.44 -17.39
CA ARG A 126 3.87 9.20 -17.24
C ARG A 126 3.22 10.12 -16.22
N LEU A 127 3.83 10.31 -15.06
CA LEU A 127 3.32 11.23 -14.05
C LEU A 127 3.27 12.66 -14.61
N SER A 128 4.29 13.08 -15.37
CA SER A 128 4.31 14.36 -16.08
C SER A 128 3.14 14.46 -17.06
N ALA A 129 2.90 13.43 -17.87
CA ALA A 129 1.79 13.42 -18.81
C ALA A 129 0.42 13.55 -18.11
N VAL A 130 0.23 12.89 -16.97
CA VAL A 130 -1.00 13.01 -16.19
C VAL A 130 -1.13 14.38 -15.53
N VAL A 131 -0.03 14.96 -15.04
CA VAL A 131 0.01 16.32 -14.50
C VAL A 131 -0.39 17.33 -15.58
N ASP A 132 0.13 17.19 -16.80
CA ASP A 132 -0.25 18.05 -17.93
C ASP A 132 -1.73 17.89 -18.32
N GLU A 133 -2.25 16.66 -18.31
CA GLU A 133 -3.68 16.40 -18.54
C GLU A 133 -4.57 17.02 -17.44
N ALA A 134 -4.13 16.95 -16.18
CA ALA A 134 -4.81 17.58 -15.04
C ALA A 134 -4.92 19.11 -15.21
N ILE A 135 -3.85 19.74 -15.70
CA ILE A 135 -3.83 21.18 -15.98
C ILE A 135 -4.86 21.53 -17.04
N GLY A 136 -4.88 20.79 -18.16
CA GLY A 136 -5.89 21.01 -19.21
C GLY A 136 -7.32 20.88 -18.68
N LEU A 137 -7.59 19.86 -17.87
CA LEU A 137 -8.91 19.69 -17.24
C LEU A 137 -9.26 20.82 -16.26
N LEU A 138 -8.29 21.35 -15.51
CA LEU A 138 -8.50 22.49 -14.60
C LEU A 138 -8.82 23.79 -15.35
N GLU A 139 -8.32 23.96 -16.59
CA GLU A 139 -8.64 25.11 -17.43
C GLU A 139 -10.04 24.99 -18.03
N GLU A 140 -10.39 23.80 -18.51
CA GLU A 140 -11.65 23.52 -19.22
C GLU A 140 -12.85 23.33 -18.30
N ASP A 141 -12.66 22.75 -17.12
CA ASP A 141 -13.73 22.41 -16.19
C ASP A 141 -13.93 23.49 -15.14
N GLN A 142 -14.97 24.31 -15.30
CA GLN A 142 -15.36 25.33 -14.32
C GLN A 142 -16.44 24.85 -13.32
N THR A 143 -16.83 23.57 -13.38
CA THR A 143 -17.96 23.03 -12.60
C THR A 143 -17.56 22.49 -11.23
N ILE A 144 -16.30 22.11 -11.04
CA ILE A 144 -15.76 21.69 -9.74
C ILE A 144 -15.64 22.86 -8.74
N SER A 145 -15.72 22.56 -7.44
CA SER A 145 -15.66 23.55 -6.37
C SER A 145 -14.33 24.33 -6.36
N ALA A 146 -14.37 25.57 -5.88
CA ALA A 146 -13.20 26.44 -5.82
C ALA A 146 -12.09 25.86 -4.91
N GLU A 147 -12.47 25.22 -3.81
CA GLU A 147 -11.57 24.56 -2.87
C GLU A 147 -10.86 23.38 -3.53
N LEU A 148 -11.61 22.53 -4.25
CA LEU A 148 -11.04 21.37 -4.94
C LEU A 148 -10.13 21.80 -6.08
N ARG A 149 -10.53 22.81 -6.86
CA ARG A 149 -9.69 23.42 -7.91
C ARG A 149 -8.39 23.95 -7.32
N TYR A 150 -8.45 24.70 -6.23
CA TYR A 150 -7.27 25.24 -5.56
C TYR A 150 -6.34 24.12 -5.08
N TYR A 151 -6.89 23.08 -4.48
CA TYR A 151 -6.13 21.92 -4.01
C TYR A 151 -5.43 21.19 -5.17
N LEU A 152 -6.14 20.94 -6.27
CA LEU A 152 -5.58 20.32 -7.48
C LEU A 152 -4.46 21.17 -8.09
N VAL A 153 -4.66 22.48 -8.25
CA VAL A 153 -3.62 23.40 -8.75
C VAL A 153 -2.37 23.35 -7.87
N LYS A 154 -2.54 23.38 -6.54
CA LYS A 154 -1.42 23.31 -5.61
C LYS A 154 -0.66 21.99 -5.77
N LEU A 155 -1.36 20.87 -5.87
CA LEU A 155 -0.76 19.54 -5.94
C LEU A 155 -0.04 19.28 -7.27
N VAL A 156 -0.66 19.68 -8.38
CA VAL A 156 -0.06 19.65 -9.72
C VAL A 156 1.24 20.46 -9.74
N ARG A 157 1.22 21.65 -9.13
CA ARG A 157 2.41 22.50 -9.02
C ARG A 157 3.50 21.89 -8.13
N GLU A 158 3.12 21.34 -6.97
CA GLU A 158 4.05 20.64 -6.07
C GLU A 158 4.78 19.50 -6.81
N ILE A 159 4.06 18.71 -7.60
CA ILE A 159 4.63 17.61 -8.38
C ILE A 159 5.55 18.14 -9.49
N ARG A 160 5.12 19.19 -10.22
CA ARG A 160 5.91 19.79 -11.31
C ARG A 160 7.21 20.41 -10.80
N ASP A 161 7.13 21.20 -9.73
CA ASP A 161 8.28 21.83 -9.09
C ASP A 161 9.28 20.75 -8.63
N ALA A 162 8.79 19.62 -8.08
CA ALA A 162 9.64 18.50 -7.69
C ALA A 162 10.27 17.76 -8.89
N MET A 163 9.61 17.69 -10.05
CA MET A 163 10.17 17.09 -11.27
C MET A 163 11.26 17.95 -11.91
N GLU A 164 11.11 19.27 -11.85
CA GLU A 164 12.02 20.23 -12.49
C GLU A 164 13.25 20.55 -11.63
N ASP A 165 13.16 20.40 -10.30
CA ASP A 165 14.25 20.66 -9.37
C ASP A 165 14.97 19.36 -8.97
N GLU A 166 16.17 19.15 -9.52
CA GLU A 166 17.04 18.00 -9.20
C GLU A 166 17.38 17.89 -7.70
N THR A 167 17.35 19.01 -6.95
CA THR A 167 17.61 19.00 -5.50
C THR A 167 16.41 18.51 -4.69
N LEU A 168 15.19 18.66 -5.21
CA LEU A 168 13.95 18.18 -4.61
C LEU A 168 13.62 16.75 -5.06
N ALA A 169 14.00 16.37 -6.28
CA ALA A 169 13.68 15.08 -6.88
C ALA A 169 14.17 13.88 -6.05
N GLY A 170 15.33 13.98 -5.39
CA GLY A 170 15.88 12.89 -4.57
C GLY A 170 15.16 12.65 -3.23
N GLY A 171 14.38 13.62 -2.75
CA GLY A 171 13.67 13.55 -1.46
C GLY A 171 12.15 13.62 -1.56
N PHE A 172 11.61 13.81 -2.76
CA PHE A 172 10.17 13.95 -2.97
C PHE A 172 9.48 12.59 -3.08
N ASP A 173 8.42 12.38 -2.31
CA ASP A 173 7.61 11.16 -2.35
C ASP A 173 6.57 11.25 -3.48
N TYR A 174 7.00 10.95 -4.70
CA TYR A 174 6.15 10.95 -5.90
C TYR A 174 5.01 9.94 -5.82
N ALA A 175 5.17 8.85 -5.05
CA ALA A 175 4.13 7.85 -4.84
C ALA A 175 2.98 8.45 -4.02
N SER A 176 3.30 9.08 -2.90
CA SER A 176 2.30 9.78 -2.09
C SER A 176 1.67 10.95 -2.85
N ALA A 177 2.44 11.68 -3.65
CA ALA A 177 1.90 12.79 -4.44
C ALA A 177 0.94 12.30 -5.55
N ALA A 178 1.29 11.21 -6.25
CA ALA A 178 0.44 10.58 -7.25
C ALA A 178 -0.86 10.02 -6.63
N GLU A 179 -0.79 9.42 -5.44
CA GLU A 179 -1.99 8.97 -4.71
C GLU A 179 -2.90 10.13 -4.33
N ARG A 180 -2.34 11.21 -3.78
CA ARG A 180 -3.09 12.45 -3.48
C ARG A 180 -3.76 13.01 -4.73
N LEU A 181 -3.08 12.95 -5.88
CA LEU A 181 -3.57 13.46 -7.15
C LEU A 181 -4.71 12.60 -7.67
N TRP A 182 -4.56 11.27 -7.59
CA TRP A 182 -5.61 10.31 -7.94
C TRP A 182 -6.90 10.56 -7.15
N VAL A 183 -6.81 10.70 -5.82
CA VAL A 183 -7.97 10.98 -4.97
C VAL A 183 -8.65 12.30 -5.38
N ALA A 184 -7.86 13.35 -5.60
CA ALA A 184 -8.38 14.66 -5.98
C ALA A 184 -9.08 14.63 -7.35
N MET A 185 -8.52 13.90 -8.33
CA MET A 185 -9.14 13.71 -9.65
C MET A 185 -10.45 12.92 -9.57
N GLN A 186 -10.55 11.91 -8.70
CA GLN A 186 -11.80 11.18 -8.48
C GLN A 186 -12.87 12.07 -7.83
N ALA A 187 -12.47 12.92 -6.87
CA ALA A 187 -13.37 13.92 -6.31
C ALA A 187 -13.85 14.90 -7.39
N ALA A 188 -12.96 15.32 -8.30
CA ALA A 188 -13.30 16.21 -9.41
C ALA A 188 -14.28 15.53 -10.37
N ALA A 189 -14.06 14.25 -10.70
CA ALA A 189 -15.01 13.46 -11.47
C ALA A 189 -16.40 13.37 -10.84
N GLY A 190 -16.48 13.36 -9.50
CA GLY A 190 -17.76 13.34 -8.77
C GLY A 190 -18.50 14.68 -8.77
N GLN A 191 -17.81 15.80 -8.97
CA GLN A 191 -18.39 17.15 -9.01
C GLN A 191 -18.61 17.66 -10.43
N ALA A 192 -17.85 17.14 -11.40
CA ALA A 192 -17.92 17.53 -12.79
C ALA A 192 -19.26 17.14 -13.45
N ASP A 193 -19.63 17.85 -14.52
CA ASP A 193 -20.78 17.50 -15.35
C ASP A 193 -20.59 16.19 -16.14
N GLU A 194 -21.67 15.71 -16.76
CA GLU A 194 -21.67 14.43 -17.49
C GLU A 194 -20.63 14.36 -18.62
N GLU A 195 -20.25 15.50 -19.19
CA GLU A 195 -19.26 15.59 -20.26
C GLU A 195 -17.81 15.48 -19.72
N ARG A 196 -17.51 16.14 -18.60
CA ARG A 196 -16.14 16.22 -18.05
C ARG A 196 -15.83 15.14 -17.02
N SER A 197 -16.84 14.62 -16.33
CA SER A 197 -16.71 13.56 -15.33
C SER A 197 -15.95 12.32 -15.86
N PRO A 198 -16.23 11.79 -17.07
CA PRO A 198 -15.46 10.67 -17.63
C PRO A 198 -13.98 11.01 -17.88
N ARG A 199 -13.66 12.25 -18.27
CA ARG A 199 -12.29 12.68 -18.56
C ARG A 199 -11.44 12.74 -17.30
N TRP A 200 -12.01 13.23 -16.20
CA TRP A 200 -11.36 13.17 -14.88
C TRP A 200 -11.10 11.73 -14.42
N ARG A 201 -12.05 10.81 -14.64
CA ARG A 201 -11.84 9.39 -14.32
C ARG A 201 -10.74 8.74 -15.16
N ASP A 202 -10.69 9.07 -16.46
CA ASP A 202 -9.66 8.55 -17.37
C ASP A 202 -8.26 9.04 -16.99
N ALA A 203 -8.12 10.34 -16.69
CA ALA A 203 -6.87 10.91 -16.19
C ALA A 203 -6.43 10.25 -14.86
N ALA A 204 -7.36 10.04 -13.93
CA ALA A 204 -7.07 9.34 -12.67
C ALA A 204 -6.63 7.88 -12.93
N ALA A 205 -7.29 7.16 -13.84
CA ALA A 205 -6.96 5.76 -14.12
C ALA A 205 -5.51 5.57 -14.62
N LYS A 206 -4.95 6.57 -15.32
CA LYS A 206 -3.56 6.55 -15.81
C LYS A 206 -2.52 6.54 -14.68
N LEU A 207 -2.88 6.98 -13.48
CA LEU A 207 -2.02 6.89 -12.28
C LEU A 207 -1.97 5.48 -11.69
N ILE A 208 -2.97 4.63 -11.97
CA ILE A 208 -3.08 3.23 -11.48
C ILE A 208 -2.22 2.26 -12.29
N VAL A 209 -1.97 2.58 -13.57
CA VAL A 209 -1.01 1.87 -14.43
C VAL A 209 0.39 2.06 -13.83
N PRO A 210 1.32 1.08 -13.83
CA PRO A 210 2.56 1.07 -13.02
C PRO A 210 3.56 2.15 -13.45
N ALA A 211 3.20 3.41 -13.25
CA ALA A 211 3.99 4.61 -13.36
C ALA A 211 4.66 4.91 -12.02
N VAL A 212 4.08 4.45 -10.90
CA VAL A 212 4.67 4.60 -9.57
C VAL A 212 4.62 3.27 -8.83
N THR A 213 5.76 2.61 -8.77
CA THR A 213 6.02 1.49 -7.86
C THR A 213 5.84 1.99 -6.43
N GLY A 214 4.82 1.45 -5.74
CA GLY A 214 4.47 1.84 -4.37
C GLY A 214 3.26 2.76 -4.19
N ALA A 215 2.37 2.99 -5.16
CA ALA A 215 1.11 3.68 -4.90
C ALA A 215 -0.10 3.08 -5.64
N ILE A 216 -1.24 3.08 -4.96
CA ILE A 216 -2.58 2.65 -5.40
C ILE A 216 -2.86 1.15 -5.22
N THR A 217 -2.66 0.67 -3.98
CA THR A 217 -3.19 -0.61 -3.51
C THR A 217 -4.67 -0.53 -3.09
N HIS A 218 -5.23 0.66 -2.86
CA HIS A 218 -6.61 0.82 -2.38
C HIS A 218 -7.71 0.86 -3.46
N ALA A 219 -7.40 1.25 -4.71
CA ALA A 219 -8.41 1.30 -5.77
C ALA A 219 -8.84 -0.09 -6.25
N ALA A 220 -7.91 -1.06 -6.28
CA ALA A 220 -8.22 -2.44 -6.65
C ALA A 220 -9.11 -3.15 -5.62
N THR A 221 -9.08 -2.74 -4.34
CA THR A 221 -9.89 -3.31 -3.27
C THR A 221 -11.29 -2.69 -3.13
N LEU A 222 -11.48 -1.45 -3.59
CA LEU A 222 -12.77 -0.77 -3.43
C LEU A 222 -13.72 -0.95 -4.63
N GLY A 223 -13.24 -1.41 -5.78
CA GLY A 223 -14.03 -1.39 -7.00
C GLY A 223 -14.42 0.04 -7.39
N TYR A 224 -14.85 0.24 -8.63
CA TYR A 224 -15.34 1.55 -9.08
C TYR A 224 -16.51 2.08 -8.21
N ASP A 225 -17.21 1.20 -7.49
CA ASP A 225 -18.37 1.53 -6.65
C ASP A 225 -18.00 1.95 -5.21
N GLY A 226 -16.90 1.45 -4.64
CA GLY A 226 -16.54 1.73 -3.24
C GLY A 226 -16.02 3.15 -3.00
N VAL A 227 -15.45 3.79 -4.01
CA VAL A 227 -14.99 5.19 -3.92
C VAL A 227 -16.18 6.16 -3.92
N ALA A 228 -17.23 5.87 -4.69
CA ALA A 228 -18.48 6.64 -4.66
C ALA A 228 -19.19 6.53 -3.30
N ALA A 229 -19.16 5.35 -2.67
CA ALA A 229 -19.72 5.14 -1.34
C ALA A 229 -18.94 5.86 -0.23
N ALA A 230 -17.60 5.91 -0.32
CA ALA A 230 -16.76 6.60 0.67
C ALA A 230 -16.91 8.14 0.58
N LEU A 231 -17.05 8.69 -0.62
CA LEU A 231 -17.26 10.13 -0.82
C LEU A 231 -18.69 10.57 -0.49
N GLY A 232 -19.69 9.69 -0.68
CA GLY A 232 -21.08 9.95 -0.28
C GLY A 232 -21.29 10.09 1.24
N GLN A 233 -20.38 9.53 2.06
CA GLN A 233 -20.45 9.65 3.53
C GLN A 233 -19.79 10.93 4.08
N LEU A 234 -18.97 11.63 3.30
CA LEU A 234 -18.33 12.90 3.70
C LEU A 234 -19.20 14.13 3.39
N GLY A 235 -20.37 13.94 2.77
CA GLY A 235 -21.34 14.99 2.41
C GLY A 235 -22.61 15.03 3.26
N GLN A 236 -22.64 14.38 4.43
CA GLN A 236 -23.73 14.49 5.41
C GLN A 236 -23.26 15.17 6.70
#